data_AF-A0AAN4ZP66-F1
#
_entry.id   AF-A0AAN4ZP66-F1
#
_cell.length_a   1.000
_cell.length_b   1.000
_cell.length_c   1.000
_cell.angle_alpha   90.00
_cell.angle_beta   90.00
_cell.angle_gamma   90.00
#
_symmetry.space_group_name_H-M   'P 1'
#
loop_
_entity.id
_entity.type
_entity.pdbx_description
1 polymer ?
#
loop_
_entity_poly.entity_id
_entity_poly.type
_entity_poly.pdbx_seq_one_letter_code
_entity_poly.pdbx_strand_id
1 'polypeptide(L)'
;LRSKIWSMDTETQWYERLVSLRTFHDPVKQKFIYIGDLLLNNNRGLDLKRFIHVCEQIALLKDELSIEATVMKDEAKEMQRLKMEYPQAVFLTDIEESAERVSDAASKLHTEIEEVEKELKKGEERSINLVQLNHCQSCFVKLEKLVDEIPTVMDLKLKYQHEY
;
A
#
# COMPACT_ATOMS: atom_id res chain seq x y z
N LEU A 1 -30.27 20.36 6.26
CA LEU A 1 -28.91 20.31 5.69
C LEU A 1 -27.97 19.43 6.53
N ARG A 2 -28.00 19.50 7.88
CA ARG A 2 -27.31 18.57 8.82
C ARG A 2 -27.53 17.07 8.56
N SER A 3 -28.71 16.68 8.05
CA SER A 3 -29.09 15.26 7.89
C SER A 3 -28.86 14.68 6.48
N LYS A 4 -28.30 15.46 5.54
CA LYS A 4 -28.17 15.04 4.13
C LYS A 4 -26.78 14.52 3.73
N ILE A 5 -25.73 14.86 4.50
CA ILE A 5 -24.34 14.46 4.19
C ILE A 5 -23.94 13.18 4.95
N TRP A 6 -24.56 12.93 6.10
CA TRP A 6 -24.39 11.72 6.90
C TRP A 6 -25.76 11.08 7.12
N SER A 7 -26.35 10.49 6.07
CA SER A 7 -27.36 9.45 6.29
C SER A 7 -26.63 8.16 6.70
N MET A 8 -27.34 7.21 7.32
CA MET A 8 -26.78 5.88 7.57
C MET A 8 -26.25 5.23 6.29
N ASP A 9 -26.90 5.47 5.16
CA ASP A 9 -26.50 4.92 3.87
C ASP A 9 -25.17 5.51 3.39
N THR A 10 -24.99 6.83 3.50
CA THR A 10 -23.73 7.50 3.14
C THR A 10 -22.60 7.12 4.08
N GLU A 11 -22.89 6.97 5.38
CA GLU A 11 -21.94 6.46 6.38
C GLU A 11 -21.44 5.05 6.02
N THR A 12 -22.36 4.17 5.65
CA THR A 12 -22.04 2.80 5.25
C THR A 12 -21.18 2.77 3.99
N GLN A 13 -21.50 3.59 2.99
CA GLN A 13 -20.69 3.70 1.76
C GLN A 13 -19.27 4.16 2.04
N TRP A 14 -19.08 5.17 2.89
CA TRP A 14 -17.73 5.63 3.26
C TRP A 14 -16.99 4.59 4.10
N TYR A 15 -17.68 3.91 5.00
CA TYR A 15 -17.09 2.81 5.76
C TYR A 15 -16.57 1.71 4.83
N GLU A 16 -17.39 1.22 3.91
CA GLU A 16 -17.01 0.19 2.95
C GLU A 16 -15.85 0.63 2.08
N ARG A 17 -15.87 1.88 1.59
CA ARG A 17 -14.79 2.45 0.78
C ARG A 17 -13.47 2.51 1.53
N LEU A 18 -13.46 3.06 2.74
CA LEU A 18 -12.24 3.22 3.55
C LEU A 18 -11.68 1.87 4.03
N VAL A 19 -12.56 0.91 4.37
CA VAL A 19 -12.15 -0.46 4.66
C VAL A 19 -11.54 -1.11 3.43
N SER A 20 -12.18 -0.99 2.26
CA SER A 20 -11.67 -1.54 1.01
C SER A 20 -10.26 -1.06 0.70
N LEU A 21 -10.00 0.26 0.82
CA LEU A 21 -8.66 0.84 0.62
C LEU A 21 -7.62 0.22 1.55
N ARG A 22 -7.95 0.04 2.84
CA ARG A 22 -7.04 -0.59 3.81
C ARG A 22 -6.75 -2.06 3.46
N THR A 23 -7.79 -2.82 3.15
CA THR A 23 -7.68 -4.26 2.82
C THR A 23 -7.02 -4.51 1.48
N PHE A 24 -6.95 -3.50 0.61
CA PHE A 24 -6.29 -3.62 -0.70
C PHE A 24 -4.78 -3.92 -0.58
N HIS A 25 -4.19 -3.61 0.58
CA HIS A 25 -2.81 -3.92 0.92
C HIS A 25 -2.55 -5.40 1.26
N ASP A 26 -3.58 -6.19 1.59
CA ASP A 26 -3.43 -7.56 2.10
C ASP A 26 -2.61 -8.48 1.16
N PRO A 27 -2.82 -8.48 -0.18
CA PRO A 27 -2.02 -9.30 -1.09
C PRO A 27 -0.53 -8.92 -1.07
N VAL A 28 -0.21 -7.63 -0.99
CA VAL A 28 1.16 -7.12 -0.89
C VAL A 28 1.82 -7.61 0.38
N LYS A 29 1.14 -7.45 1.53
CA LYS A 29 1.61 -7.92 2.83
C LYS A 29 1.89 -9.42 2.83
N GLN A 30 0.95 -10.22 2.35
CA GLN A 30 1.10 -11.68 2.30
C GLN A 30 2.28 -12.11 1.45
N LYS A 31 2.44 -11.53 0.24
CA LYS A 31 3.55 -11.86 -0.65
C LYS A 31 4.90 -11.39 -0.11
N PHE A 32 4.96 -10.20 0.47
CA PHE A 32 6.20 -9.65 1.03
C PHE A 32 6.73 -10.56 2.16
N ILE A 33 5.86 -10.96 3.09
CA ILE A 33 6.21 -11.88 4.18
C ILE A 33 6.65 -13.23 3.62
N TYR A 34 5.89 -13.79 2.67
CA TYR A 34 6.20 -15.09 2.06
C TYR A 34 7.58 -15.09 1.37
N ILE A 35 7.92 -14.03 0.63
CA ILE A 35 9.24 -13.89 0.02
C ILE A 35 10.30 -13.79 1.12
N GLY A 36 10.08 -12.97 2.16
CA GLY A 36 10.98 -12.88 3.30
C GLY A 36 11.31 -14.26 3.91
N ASP A 37 10.29 -15.09 4.14
CA ASP A 37 10.45 -16.45 4.65
C ASP A 37 11.25 -17.36 3.70
N LEU A 38 11.03 -17.26 2.40
CA LEU A 38 11.79 -18.02 1.39
C LEU A 38 13.27 -17.63 1.40
N LEU A 39 13.57 -16.36 1.65
CA LEU A 39 14.94 -15.83 1.63
C LEU A 39 15.70 -16.11 2.94
N LEU A 40 15.02 -15.99 4.09
CA LEU A 40 15.63 -16.14 5.42
C LEU A 40 15.87 -17.61 5.82
N ASN A 41 15.06 -18.55 5.32
CA ASN A 41 15.20 -19.98 5.64
C ASN A 41 16.38 -20.67 4.91
N ASN A 42 17.38 -19.91 4.45
CA ASN A 42 18.38 -20.41 3.53
C ASN A 42 19.83 -20.19 4.02
N ASN A 43 20.32 -21.15 4.81
CA ASN A 43 21.69 -21.13 5.34
C ASN A 43 22.79 -21.49 4.32
N ARG A 44 22.46 -21.84 3.06
CA ARG A 44 23.42 -22.35 2.05
C ARG A 44 23.24 -21.79 0.63
N GLY A 45 22.54 -20.66 0.46
CA GLY A 45 22.28 -20.05 -0.86
C GLY A 45 21.06 -20.66 -1.58
N LEU A 46 20.55 -19.97 -2.61
CA LEU A 46 19.38 -20.41 -3.38
C LEU A 46 19.79 -21.40 -4.47
N ASP A 47 19.30 -22.64 -4.39
CA ASP A 47 19.36 -23.56 -5.54
C ASP A 47 18.57 -22.98 -6.73
N LEU A 48 18.82 -23.50 -7.94
CA LEU A 48 18.22 -22.96 -9.16
C LEU A 48 16.68 -22.95 -9.13
N LYS A 49 16.06 -24.00 -8.59
CA LYS A 49 14.60 -24.11 -8.54
C LYS A 49 14.01 -23.07 -7.60
N ARG A 50 14.62 -22.89 -6.43
CA ARG A 50 14.22 -21.88 -5.44
C ARG A 50 14.46 -20.46 -5.95
N PHE A 51 15.58 -20.23 -6.63
CA PHE A 51 15.89 -18.93 -7.24
C PHE A 51 14.81 -18.54 -8.26
N ILE A 52 14.42 -19.46 -9.15
CA ILE A 52 13.35 -19.22 -10.12
C ILE A 52 12.04 -18.89 -9.40
N HIS A 53 11.67 -19.69 -8.40
CA HIS A 53 10.47 -19.47 -7.60
C HIS A 53 10.46 -18.09 -6.91
N VAL A 54 11.57 -17.70 -6.28
CA VAL A 54 11.72 -16.37 -5.66
C VAL A 54 11.55 -15.26 -6.69
N CYS A 55 12.16 -15.37 -7.87
CA CYS A 55 12.00 -14.40 -8.95
C CYS A 55 10.54 -14.29 -9.42
N GLU A 56 9.82 -15.41 -9.54
CA GLU A 56 8.40 -15.42 -9.86
C GLU A 56 7.57 -14.70 -8.79
N GLN A 57 7.84 -14.98 -7.50
CA GLN A 57 7.15 -14.30 -6.40
C GLN A 57 7.46 -12.79 -6.36
N ILE A 58 8.70 -12.39 -6.63
CA ILE A 58 9.10 -10.98 -6.74
C ILE A 58 8.33 -10.28 -7.86
N ALA A 59 8.21 -10.91 -9.04
CA ALA A 59 7.43 -10.37 -10.14
C ALA A 59 5.95 -10.18 -9.75
N LEU A 60 5.37 -11.19 -9.10
CA LEU A 60 4.00 -11.12 -8.60
C LEU A 60 3.82 -10.03 -7.53
N LEU A 61 4.79 -9.81 -6.64
CA LEU A 61 4.73 -8.75 -5.63
C LEU A 61 4.79 -7.36 -6.28
N LYS A 62 5.62 -7.19 -7.31
CA LYS A 62 5.69 -5.94 -8.08
C LYS A 62 4.35 -5.62 -8.74
N ASP A 63 3.70 -6.62 -9.34
CA ASP A 63 2.38 -6.42 -9.95
C ASP A 63 1.36 -5.95 -8.90
N GLU A 64 1.31 -6.59 -7.72
CA GLU A 64 0.41 -6.14 -6.64
C GLU A 64 0.71 -4.71 -6.18
N LEU A 65 1.98 -4.34 -6.01
CA LEU A 65 2.37 -2.98 -5.61
C LEU A 65 2.00 -1.94 -6.67
N SER A 66 2.14 -2.28 -7.94
CA SER A 66 1.74 -1.42 -9.06
C SER A 66 0.23 -1.21 -9.09
N ILE A 67 -0.54 -2.28 -8.83
CA ILE A 67 -1.99 -2.25 -8.73
C ILE A 67 -2.43 -1.41 -7.51
N GLU A 68 -1.84 -1.64 -6.33
CA GLU A 68 -2.10 -0.85 -5.11
C GLU A 68 -1.80 0.64 -5.34
N ALA A 69 -0.63 0.96 -5.91
CA ALA A 69 -0.26 2.33 -6.21
C ALA A 69 -1.26 3.00 -7.16
N THR A 70 -1.74 2.27 -8.17
CA THR A 70 -2.73 2.77 -9.14
C THR A 70 -4.08 3.03 -8.48
N VAL A 71 -4.59 2.08 -7.71
CA VAL A 71 -5.87 2.21 -7.00
C VAL A 71 -5.85 3.40 -6.04
N MET A 72 -4.78 3.55 -5.25
CA MET A 72 -4.64 4.67 -4.32
C MET A 72 -4.51 6.01 -5.04
N LYS A 73 -3.81 6.04 -6.19
CA LYS A 73 -3.71 7.25 -7.01
C LYS A 73 -5.04 7.66 -7.62
N ASP A 74 -5.83 6.69 -8.09
CA ASP A 74 -7.15 6.97 -8.66
C ASP A 74 -8.15 7.37 -7.58
N GLU A 75 -8.03 6.82 -6.38
CA GLU A 75 -8.77 7.26 -5.20
C GLU A 75 -8.48 8.73 -4.87
N ALA A 76 -7.20 9.14 -4.85
CA ALA A 76 -6.82 10.53 -4.62
C ALA A 76 -7.44 11.49 -5.64
N LYS A 77 -7.37 11.15 -6.94
CA LYS A 77 -8.02 11.94 -8.01
C LYS A 77 -9.53 12.02 -7.83
N GLU A 78 -10.15 10.94 -7.39
CA GLU A 78 -11.59 10.91 -7.15
C GLU A 78 -11.96 11.78 -5.95
N MET A 79 -11.17 11.78 -4.87
CA MET A 79 -11.36 12.71 -3.75
C MET A 79 -11.18 14.16 -4.19
N GLN A 80 -10.18 14.44 -5.02
CA GLN A 80 -9.97 15.76 -5.61
C GLN A 80 -11.19 16.21 -6.44
N ARG A 81 -11.77 15.31 -7.25
CA ARG A 81 -13.02 15.57 -8.00
C ARG A 81 -14.18 15.86 -7.06
N LEU A 82 -14.39 15.02 -6.05
CA LEU A 82 -15.48 15.19 -5.08
C LEU A 82 -15.33 16.47 -4.25
N LYS A 83 -14.12 16.91 -3.94
CA LYS A 83 -13.87 18.21 -3.28
C LYS A 83 -14.34 19.39 -4.14
N MET A 84 -14.16 19.31 -5.46
CA MET A 84 -14.64 20.35 -6.37
C MET A 84 -16.18 20.37 -6.44
N GLU A 85 -16.81 19.20 -6.38
CA GLU A 85 -18.28 19.07 -6.39
C GLU A 85 -18.92 19.42 -5.04
N TYR A 86 -18.23 19.12 -3.93
CA TYR A 86 -18.71 19.30 -2.56
C TYR A 86 -17.64 20.01 -1.69
N PRO A 87 -17.37 21.32 -1.91
CA PRO A 87 -16.31 22.03 -1.20
C PRO A 87 -16.47 22.05 0.33
N GLN A 88 -17.70 21.91 0.81
CA GLN A 88 -18.01 21.81 2.23
C GLN A 88 -17.56 20.49 2.86
N ALA A 89 -17.23 19.44 2.09
CA ALA A 89 -16.83 18.14 2.61
C ALA A 89 -15.31 18.11 2.88
N VAL A 90 -14.87 18.86 3.89
CA VAL A 90 -13.44 19.06 4.21
C VAL A 90 -12.68 17.77 4.49
N PHE A 91 -13.37 16.75 5.01
CA PHE A 91 -12.82 15.42 5.30
C PHE A 91 -12.27 14.69 4.07
N LEU A 92 -12.70 15.05 2.86
CA LEU A 92 -12.20 14.46 1.62
C LEU A 92 -10.71 14.73 1.42
N THR A 93 -10.18 15.83 1.98
CA THR A 93 -8.75 16.15 1.92
C THR A 93 -7.91 15.14 2.69
N ASP A 94 -8.37 14.68 3.86
CA ASP A 94 -7.65 13.67 4.63
C ASP A 94 -7.57 12.32 3.90
N ILE A 95 -8.64 11.97 3.17
CA ILE A 95 -8.69 10.73 2.37
C ILE A 95 -7.76 10.86 1.16
N GLU A 96 -7.81 11.99 0.44
CA GLU A 96 -6.92 12.30 -0.68
C GLU A 96 -5.45 12.20 -0.26
N GLU A 97 -5.03 12.94 0.76
CA GLU A 97 -3.64 12.96 1.23
C GLU A 97 -3.18 11.59 1.73
N SER A 98 -4.08 10.81 2.36
CA SER A 98 -3.74 9.46 2.80
C SER A 98 -3.54 8.51 1.61
N ALA A 99 -4.43 8.56 0.62
CA ALA A 99 -4.31 7.76 -0.60
C ALA A 99 -3.05 8.13 -1.40
N GLU A 100 -2.73 9.42 -1.54
CA GLU A 100 -1.47 9.86 -2.19
C GLU A 100 -0.23 9.32 -1.48
N ARG A 101 -0.17 9.44 -0.14
CA ARG A 101 0.97 8.93 0.64
C ARG A 101 1.15 7.42 0.49
N VAL A 102 0.05 6.65 0.46
CA VAL A 102 0.11 5.20 0.25
C VAL A 102 0.57 4.88 -1.18
N SER A 103 0.04 5.58 -2.19
CA SER A 103 0.46 5.42 -3.59
C SER A 103 1.96 5.65 -3.77
N ASP A 104 2.49 6.73 -3.18
CA ASP A 104 3.91 7.07 -3.23
C ASP A 104 4.78 6.02 -2.50
N ALA A 105 4.31 5.51 -1.35
CA ALA A 105 5.02 4.50 -0.60
C ALA A 105 5.04 3.14 -1.32
N ALA A 106 3.92 2.73 -1.93
CA ALA A 106 3.84 1.52 -2.74
C ALA A 106 4.74 1.61 -3.98
N SER A 107 4.71 2.76 -4.67
CA SER A 107 5.59 3.04 -5.81
C SER A 107 7.08 3.00 -5.42
N LYS A 108 7.42 3.55 -4.26
CA LYS A 108 8.79 3.49 -3.74
C LYS A 108 9.21 2.05 -3.47
N LEU A 109 8.40 1.28 -2.73
CA LEU A 109 8.71 -0.12 -2.43
C LEU A 109 8.84 -0.94 -3.71
N HIS A 110 8.00 -0.69 -4.71
CA HIS A 110 8.12 -1.31 -6.02
C HIS A 110 9.51 -1.08 -6.62
N THR A 111 9.98 0.17 -6.70
CA THR A 111 11.31 0.50 -7.22
C THR A 111 12.44 -0.22 -6.46
N GLU A 112 12.38 -0.27 -5.13
CA GLU A 112 13.39 -0.97 -4.33
C GLU A 112 13.42 -2.47 -4.63
N ILE A 113 12.25 -3.09 -4.81
CA ILE A 113 12.14 -4.50 -5.19
C ILE A 113 12.68 -4.74 -6.60
N GLU A 114 12.49 -3.80 -7.53
CA GLU A 114 13.10 -3.89 -8.87
C GLU A 114 14.62 -3.89 -8.82
N GLU A 115 15.21 -3.12 -7.90
CA GLU A 115 16.65 -3.11 -7.70
C GLU A 115 17.15 -4.44 -7.14
N VAL A 116 16.45 -5.00 -6.16
CA VAL A 116 16.74 -6.35 -5.64
C VAL A 116 16.66 -7.39 -6.75
N GLU A 117 15.62 -7.35 -7.58
CA GLU A 117 15.44 -8.26 -8.71
C GLU A 117 16.60 -8.17 -9.72
N LYS A 118 17.03 -6.94 -10.04
CA LYS A 118 18.14 -6.70 -10.97
C LYS A 118 19.46 -7.25 -10.42
N GLU A 119 19.76 -7.03 -9.15
CA GLU A 119 20.99 -7.52 -8.53
C GLU A 119 21.00 -9.05 -8.38
N LEU A 120 19.86 -9.64 -8.00
CA LEU A 120 19.67 -11.09 -7.99
C LEU A 120 19.97 -11.75 -9.34
N LYS A 121 19.60 -11.09 -10.44
CA LYS A 121 19.84 -11.57 -11.81
C LYS A 121 21.28 -11.37 -12.29
N LYS A 122 22.02 -10.41 -11.72
CA LYS A 122 23.43 -10.12 -12.09
C LYS A 122 24.45 -10.95 -11.31
N GLY A 123 24.16 -11.28 -10.05
CA GLY A 123 25.12 -11.95 -9.16
C GLY A 123 25.47 -13.36 -9.60
N GLU A 124 26.77 -13.65 -9.76
CA GLU A 124 27.29 -15.00 -10.08
C GLU A 124 26.91 -16.04 -9.00
N GLU A 125 26.78 -15.60 -7.74
CA GLU A 125 26.48 -16.45 -6.58
C GLU A 125 25.00 -16.53 -6.21
N ARG A 126 24.09 -15.84 -6.94
CA ARG A 126 22.64 -15.75 -6.60
C ARG A 126 22.39 -15.44 -5.12
N SER A 127 23.31 -14.66 -4.55
CA SER A 127 23.28 -14.24 -3.15
C SER A 127 22.57 -12.91 -3.02
N ILE A 128 21.85 -12.73 -1.93
CA ILE A 128 21.09 -11.50 -1.69
C ILE A 128 21.87 -10.57 -0.78
N ASN A 129 21.91 -9.30 -1.16
CA ASN A 129 22.50 -8.25 -0.33
C ASN A 129 21.55 -7.92 0.84
N LEU A 130 22.00 -8.22 2.07
CA LEU A 130 21.26 -7.93 3.29
C LEU A 130 20.92 -6.44 3.45
N VAL A 131 21.77 -5.53 2.95
CA VAL A 131 21.51 -4.08 3.00
C VAL A 131 20.28 -3.73 2.18
N GLN A 132 20.13 -4.30 0.99
CA GLN A 132 18.97 -4.06 0.12
C GLN A 132 17.70 -4.67 0.70
N LEU A 133 17.76 -5.87 1.25
CA LEU A 133 16.62 -6.47 1.95
C LEU A 133 16.15 -5.62 3.13
N ASN A 134 17.09 -5.11 3.93
CA ASN A 134 16.76 -4.20 5.03
C ASN A 134 16.11 -2.91 4.53
N HIS A 135 16.53 -2.41 3.37
CA HIS A 135 15.92 -1.24 2.76
C HIS A 135 14.48 -1.51 2.28
N CYS A 136 14.25 -2.64 1.61
CA CYS A 136 12.90 -3.09 1.24
C CYS A 136 12.02 -3.27 2.48
N GLN A 137 12.54 -3.89 3.54
CA GLN A 137 11.83 -4.05 4.80
C GLN A 137 11.43 -2.69 5.40
N SER A 138 12.34 -1.72 5.40
CA SER A 138 12.03 -0.38 5.90
C SER A 138 10.95 0.32 5.05
N CYS A 139 10.97 0.14 3.74
CA CYS A 139 9.94 0.69 2.84
C CYS A 139 8.59 0.00 3.05
N PHE A 140 8.59 -1.32 3.24
CA PHE A 140 7.40 -2.09 3.55
C PHE A 140 6.76 -1.68 4.88
N VAL A 141 7.54 -1.56 5.97
CA VAL A 141 7.03 -1.09 7.26
C VAL A 141 6.44 0.33 7.17
N LYS A 142 7.06 1.19 6.35
CA LYS A 142 6.52 2.54 6.10
C LYS A 142 5.18 2.47 5.36
N LEU A 143 5.07 1.61 4.35
CA LEU A 143 3.83 1.41 3.60
C LEU A 143 2.73 0.87 4.52
N GLU A 144 2.98 -0.19 5.29
CA GLU A 144 2.02 -0.75 6.26
C GLU A 144 1.51 0.33 7.21
N LYS A 145 2.42 1.14 7.78
CA LYS A 145 2.05 2.23 8.67
C LYS A 145 1.12 3.25 7.98
N LEU A 146 1.38 3.61 6.74
CA LEU A 146 0.55 4.57 6.00
C LEU A 146 -0.82 3.99 5.66
N VAL A 147 -0.91 2.70 5.36
CA VAL A 147 -2.17 1.99 5.17
C VAL A 147 -2.99 1.99 6.47
N ASP A 148 -2.36 1.73 7.61
CA ASP A 148 -3.01 1.78 8.93
C ASP A 148 -3.51 3.20 9.28
N GLU A 149 -2.85 4.23 8.77
CA GLU A 149 -3.20 5.65 8.93
C GLU A 149 -4.33 6.14 8.01
N ILE A 150 -4.78 5.35 7.01
CA ILE A 150 -5.94 5.71 6.18
C ILE A 150 -7.13 5.94 7.11
N PRO A 151 -7.80 7.09 7.13
CA PRO A 151 -8.80 7.40 8.15
C PRO A 151 -9.98 6.41 8.14
N THR A 152 -10.54 6.12 9.31
CA THR A 152 -11.85 5.47 9.41
C THR A 152 -12.97 6.51 9.44
N VAL A 153 -14.20 6.07 9.17
CA VAL A 153 -15.41 6.89 9.41
C VAL A 153 -15.42 7.48 10.82
N MET A 154 -15.02 6.70 11.83
CA MET A 154 -14.99 7.16 13.22
C MET A 154 -13.95 8.26 13.42
N ASP A 155 -12.75 8.12 12.84
CA ASP A 155 -11.69 9.13 12.93
C ASP A 155 -12.14 10.45 12.30
N LEU A 156 -12.76 10.38 11.12
CA LEU A 156 -13.31 11.55 10.44
C LEU A 156 -14.43 12.19 11.26
N LYS A 157 -15.35 11.40 11.82
CA LYS A 157 -16.42 11.93 12.68
C LYS A 157 -15.84 12.62 13.91
N LEU A 158 -14.86 12.03 14.60
CA LEU A 158 -14.22 12.65 15.76
C LEU A 158 -13.50 13.95 15.41
N LYS A 159 -12.78 13.99 14.29
CA LYS A 159 -12.03 15.17 13.84
C LYS A 159 -12.96 16.32 13.44
N TYR A 160 -14.04 16.02 12.73
CA TYR A 160 -14.93 17.02 12.14
C TYR A 160 -16.25 17.24 12.89
N GLN A 161 -16.48 16.54 14.01
CA GLN A 161 -17.66 16.73 14.88
C GLN A 161 -17.76 18.14 15.50
N HIS A 162 -16.70 18.94 15.43
CA HIS A 162 -16.65 20.30 15.96
C HIS A 162 -16.58 21.41 14.89
N GLU A 163 -16.50 21.06 13.60
CA GLU A 163 -16.41 22.05 12.51
C GLU A 163 -17.78 22.39 11.86
N TYR A 164 -18.92 21.98 12.46
CA TYR A 164 -20.28 22.27 11.97
C TYR A 164 -21.34 22.53 13.06
#